data_AF-A0A3C1SGQ4-F1
#
_entry.id   AF-A0A3C1SGQ4-F1
#
_cell.length_a   1.000
_cell.length_b   1.000
_cell.length_c   1.000
_cell.angle_alpha   90.00
_cell.angle_beta   90.00
_cell.angle_gamma   90.00
#
_symmetry.space_group_name_H-M   'P 1'
#
loop_
_entity.id
_entity.type
_entity.pdbx_description
1 polymer ?
#
loop_
_entity_poly.entity_id
_entity_poly.type
_entity_poly.pdbx_seq_one_letter_code
_entity_poly.pdbx_strand_id
1 'polypeptide(L)'
;MIAITGTNGKTTTSFLIESIFACAELNSGVIGTINYRYAGKSFANPVTTPESLELQHIMADMRDSGVTHVVMEASSHALDLYRLYG
;
A
#
# COMPACT_ATOMS: atom_id res chain seq x y z
N MET A 1 5.83 -3.83 -6.56
CA MET A 1 5.36 -2.98 -5.44
C MET A 1 6.26 -1.75 -5.37
N ILE A 2 5.70 -0.59 -5.02
CA ILE A 2 6.42 0.65 -4.72
C ILE A 2 6.19 0.98 -3.24
N ALA A 3 7.26 1.11 -2.45
CA ALA A 3 7.20 1.49 -1.05
C ALA A 3 7.74 2.92 -0.86
N ILE A 4 7.00 3.76 -0.14
CA ILE A 4 7.34 5.16 0.15
C ILE A 4 7.63 5.27 1.64
N THR A 5 8.86 5.64 1.98
CA THR A 5 9.28 5.91 3.37
C THR A 5 9.71 7.37 3.53
N GLY A 6 9.76 7.82 4.78
CA GLY A 6 10.16 9.19 5.13
C GLY A 6 9.35 9.76 6.28
N THR A 7 9.88 10.78 6.95
CA THR A 7 9.22 11.44 8.07
C THR A 7 7.89 12.08 7.64
N ASN A 8 7.88 12.73 6.47
CA ASN A 8 6.73 13.45 5.93
C ASN A 8 6.48 13.08 4.46
N GLY A 9 5.27 13.38 3.96
CA GLY A 9 4.93 13.28 2.53
C GLY A 9 4.52 11.91 2.02
N LYS A 10 4.68 10.82 2.79
CA LYS A 10 4.30 9.45 2.36
C LYS A 10 2.90 9.36 1.77
N THR A 11 1.91 9.89 2.49
CA THR A 11 0.51 9.88 2.06
C THR A 11 0.28 10.73 0.83
N THR A 12 0.82 11.95 0.78
CA THR A 12 0.69 12.80 -0.42
C THR A 12 1.29 12.13 -1.65
N THR A 13 2.49 11.54 -1.51
CA THR A 13 3.15 10.80 -2.59
C THR A 13 2.36 9.55 -2.98
N SER A 14 1.74 8.83 -2.04
CA SER A 14 0.93 7.64 -2.36
C SER A 14 -0.29 7.99 -3.21
N PHE A 15 -0.97 9.10 -2.90
CA PHE A 15 -2.07 9.63 -3.72
C PHE A 15 -1.63 10.08 -5.11
N LEU A 16 -0.46 10.71 -5.24
CA LEU A 16 0.07 11.12 -6.55
C LEU A 16 0.37 9.91 -7.43
N ILE A 17 1.01 8.87 -6.89
CA ILE A 17 1.33 7.65 -7.64
C ILE A 17 0.04 6.90 -8.03
N GLU A 18 -0.92 6.76 -7.11
CA GLU A 18 -2.23 6.18 -7.42
C GLU A 18 -2.94 6.93 -8.55
N SER A 19 -2.90 8.27 -8.53
CA SER A 19 -3.50 9.10 -9.58
C SER A 19 -2.81 8.88 -10.94
N ILE A 20 -1.47 8.75 -10.95
CA ILE A 20 -0.72 8.42 -12.17
C ILE A 20 -1.13 7.06 -12.72
N PHE A 21 -1.27 6.04 -11.87
CA PHE A 21 -1.72 4.71 -12.30
C PHE A 21 -3.16 4.74 -12.82
N ALA A 22 -4.05 5.48 -12.17
CA ALA A 22 -5.42 5.66 -12.66
C ALA A 22 -5.45 6.34 -14.04
N CYS A 23 -4.66 7.40 -14.25
CA CYS A 23 -4.54 8.06 -15.57
C CYS A 23 -3.95 7.15 -16.65
N ALA A 24 -3.15 6.16 -16.26
CA ALA A 24 -2.57 5.16 -17.16
C ALA A 24 -3.45 3.91 -17.33
N GLU A 25 -4.69 3.92 -16.80
CA GLU A 25 -5.62 2.78 -16.81
C GLU A 25 -5.02 1.49 -16.19
N LEU A 26 -4.13 1.66 -15.21
CA LEU A 26 -3.49 0.56 -14.49
C LEU A 26 -4.25 0.23 -13.20
N ASN A 27 -4.54 -1.06 -13.00
CA ASN A 27 -5.16 -1.55 -11.78
C ASN A 27 -4.19 -1.47 -10.61
N SER A 28 -4.37 -0.47 -9.75
CA SER A 28 -3.53 -0.24 -8.59
C SER A 28 -4.26 -0.43 -7.26
N GLY A 29 -3.49 -0.71 -6.22
CA GLY A 29 -3.92 -0.74 -4.83
C GLY A 29 -2.98 0.10 -3.96
N VAL A 30 -3.52 0.68 -2.90
CA VAL A 30 -2.76 1.47 -1.92
C VAL A 30 -2.87 0.84 -0.55
N ILE A 31 -1.75 0.74 0.16
CA ILE A 31 -1.66 0.34 1.57
C ILE A 31 -1.08 1.53 2.32
N GLY A 32 -1.88 2.22 3.13
CA GLY A 32 -1.44 3.44 3.79
C GLY A 32 -1.99 3.61 5.20
N THR A 33 -1.64 4.74 5.80
CA THR A 33 -2.01 5.10 7.19
C THR A 33 -3.51 5.18 7.44
N ILE A 34 -4.29 5.60 6.45
CA ILE A 34 -5.72 5.86 6.62
C ILE A 34 -6.55 4.61 6.31
N ASN A 35 -6.18 3.90 5.25
CA ASN A 35 -6.87 2.72 4.75
C ASN A 35 -5.91 1.92 3.85
N TYR A 36 -6.32 0.70 3.53
CA TYR A 36 -5.91 0.08 2.28
C TYR A 36 -7.11 0.04 1.34
N ARG A 37 -6.84 0.25 0.05
CA ARG A 37 -7.88 0.38 -0.98
C ARG A 37 -7.40 -0.23 -2.28
N TYR A 38 -8.31 -0.90 -2.97
CA TYR A 38 -8.07 -1.54 -4.26
C TYR A 38 -9.41 -1.96 -4.88
N ALA A 39 -9.47 -2.08 -6.21
CA ALA A 39 -10.66 -2.57 -6.93
C ALA A 39 -11.97 -1.86 -6.52
N GLY A 40 -11.92 -0.54 -6.27
CA GLY A 40 -13.07 0.27 -5.83
C GLY A 40 -13.53 0.03 -4.38
N LYS A 41 -12.81 -0.80 -3.61
CA LYS A 41 -13.06 -1.07 -2.19
C LYS A 41 -12.07 -0.30 -1.32
N SER A 42 -12.51 0.08 -0.14
CA SER A 42 -11.67 0.70 0.89
C SER A 42 -11.93 0.00 2.22
N PHE A 43 -10.85 -0.32 2.93
CA PHE A 43 -10.86 -1.07 4.17
C PHE A 43 -10.11 -0.29 5.24
N ALA A 44 -10.61 -0.32 6.47
CA ALA A 44 -9.93 0.32 7.60
C ALA A 44 -8.55 -0.32 7.81
N ASN A 45 -7.55 0.52 8.04
CA ASN A 45 -6.21 0.07 8.42
C ASN A 45 -5.88 0.66 9.80
N PRO A 46 -5.78 -0.16 10.87
CA PRO A 46 -5.51 0.36 12.21
C PRO A 46 -4.07 0.88 12.38
N VAL A 47 -3.14 0.55 11.49
CA VAL A 47 -1.72 0.92 11.57
C VAL A 47 -1.14 1.33 10.21
N THR A 48 -0.14 2.24 10.19
CA THR A 48 0.47 2.73 8.94
C THR A 48 1.03 1.64 8.04
N THR A 49 1.59 0.59 8.62
CA THR A 49 2.13 -0.56 7.89
C THR A 49 1.70 -1.83 8.62
N PRO A 50 0.88 -2.69 8.00
CA PRO A 50 0.41 -3.94 8.60
C PRO A 50 1.56 -4.86 9.03
N GLU A 51 1.28 -5.80 9.94
CA GLU A 51 2.23 -6.87 10.26
C GLU A 51 2.49 -7.76 9.03
N SER A 52 3.64 -8.44 8.95
CA SER A 52 4.05 -9.19 7.76
C SER A 52 3.01 -10.18 7.25
N LEU A 53 2.37 -10.93 8.14
CA LEU A 53 1.35 -11.91 7.76
C LEU A 53 0.13 -11.24 7.13
N GLU A 54 -0.34 -10.15 7.75
CA GLU A 54 -1.48 -9.37 7.27
C GLU A 54 -1.16 -8.70 5.94
N LEU A 55 0.04 -8.14 5.81
CA LEU A 55 0.53 -7.56 4.56
C LEU A 55 0.49 -8.58 3.42
N GLN A 56 0.95 -9.82 3.65
CA GLN A 56 0.91 -10.89 2.66
C GLN A 56 -0.53 -11.30 2.30
N HIS A 57 -1.45 -11.33 3.27
CA HIS A 57 -2.87 -11.60 3.00
C HIS A 57 -3.50 -10.49 2.14
N ILE A 58 -3.29 -9.23 2.50
CA ILE A 58 -3.77 -8.07 1.72
C ILE A 58 -3.22 -8.12 0.29
N MET A 59 -1.94 -8.45 0.12
CA MET A 59 -1.35 -8.59 -1.21
C MET A 59 -1.93 -9.76 -2.02
N ALA A 60 -2.23 -10.89 -1.38
CA ALA A 60 -2.89 -12.01 -2.02
C ALA A 60 -4.30 -11.63 -2.50
N ASP A 61 -5.08 -10.96 -1.66
CA ASP A 61 -6.42 -10.49 -2.01
C ASP A 61 -6.39 -9.46 -3.16
N MET A 62 -5.42 -8.56 -3.14
CA MET A 62 -5.18 -7.60 -4.22
C MET A 62 -4.87 -8.29 -5.54
N ARG A 63 -3.95 -9.28 -5.53
CA ARG A 63 -3.62 -10.09 -6.71
C ARG A 63 -4.86 -10.79 -7.26
N ASP A 64 -5.63 -11.44 -6.39
CA ASP A 64 -6.82 -12.20 -6.78
C ASP A 64 -7.95 -11.28 -7.30
N SER A 65 -7.91 -9.99 -6.91
CA SER A 65 -8.80 -8.93 -7.42
C SER A 65 -8.28 -8.24 -8.70
N GLY A 66 -7.18 -8.71 -9.29
CA GLY A 66 -6.64 -8.18 -10.54
C GLY A 66 -5.81 -6.90 -10.40
N VAL A 67 -5.35 -6.57 -9.18
CA VAL A 67 -4.39 -5.49 -8.94
C VAL A 67 -3.03 -5.90 -9.50
N THR A 68 -2.43 -5.01 -10.30
CA THR A 68 -1.11 -5.22 -10.91
C THR A 68 -0.03 -4.36 -10.25
N HIS A 69 -0.41 -3.26 -9.61
CA HIS A 69 0.51 -2.31 -8.99
C HIS A 69 0.09 -2.02 -7.55
N VAL A 70 1.04 -2.08 -6.61
CA VAL A 70 0.79 -1.75 -5.20
C VAL A 70 1.68 -0.59 -4.78
N VAL A 71 1.08 0.44 -4.21
CA VAL A 71 1.74 1.58 -3.55
C VAL A 71 1.58 1.43 -2.06
N MET A 72 2.67 1.49 -1.31
CA MET A 72 2.66 1.24 0.13
C MET A 72 3.37 2.35 0.90
N GLU A 73 2.77 2.83 1.98
CA GLU A 73 3.43 3.68 2.96
C GLU A 73 4.23 2.80 3.94
N ALA A 74 5.56 2.91 3.88
CA ALA A 74 6.47 2.24 4.78
C ALA A 74 6.87 3.20 5.90
N SER A 75 6.50 2.89 7.14
CA SER A 75 7.06 3.57 8.31
C SER A 75 8.48 3.10 8.58
N SER A 76 9.33 3.96 9.15
CA SER A 76 10.68 3.56 9.61
C SER A 76 10.59 2.38 10.59
N HIS A 77 9.60 2.39 11.48
CA HIS A 77 9.33 1.31 12.41
C HIS A 77 9.08 -0.04 11.72
N ALA A 78 8.35 -0.04 10.59
CA ALA A 78 8.09 -1.26 9.83
C ALA A 78 9.33 -1.80 9.12
N LEU A 79 10.25 -0.92 8.71
CA LEU A 79 11.55 -1.32 8.17
C LEU A 79 12.42 -1.95 9.25
N ASP A 80 12.48 -1.34 10.44
CA ASP A 80 13.26 -1.85 11.59
C ASP A 80 12.75 -3.22 12.08
N LEU A 81 11.44 -3.45 11.99
CA LEU A 81 10.79 -4.72 12.32
C LEU A 81 10.79 -5.73 11.17
N TYR A 82 11.48 -5.45 10.05
CA TYR A 82 11.55 -6.33 8.88
C TYR A 82 10.18 -6.73 8.32
N ARG A 83 9.15 -5.87 8.48
CA ARG A 83 7.78 -6.22 8.06
C ARG A 83 7.64 -6.40 6.55
N LEU A 84 8.52 -5.75 5.80
CA LEU A 84 8.56 -5.74 4.34
C LEU A 84 9.52 -6.78 3.75
N TYR A 85 10.20 -7.57 4.59
CA TYR A 85 11.09 -8.63 4.14
C TYR A 85 10.27 -9.84 3.69
N GLY A 86 10.54 -10.34 2.49
CA GLY A 86 9.82 -11.45 1.85
C GLY A 86 10.49 -11.87 0.56
#